data_AF-A0A2I8F3K0-F1
#
_entry.id   AF-A0A2I8F3K0-F1
#
_cell.length_a   1.000
_cell.length_b   1.000
_cell.length_c   1.000
_cell.angle_alpha   90.00
_cell.angle_beta   90.00
_cell.angle_gamma   90.00
#
_symmetry.space_group_name_H-M   'P 1'
#
loop_
_entity.id
_entity.type
_entity.pdbx_description
1 polymer ?
#
loop_
_entity_poly.entity_id
_entity_poly.type
_entity_poly.pdbx_seq_one_letter_code
_entity_poly.pdbx_strand_id
1 'polypeptide(L)'
;MQRTIFAAYIVAITALAGCATKVAQIEKPEPPYQGPIVRLRYAPGPSNTIRVGEPTALDYVNARREEAGLPLIAVDDKLAEAAADHAHYLDINRVGTHDEIEGRPGFTGVDVITRVRLHTPAYGASEVLAVFGGPRPVDTPIEDIFASPYHRGAILFDWARAGEASIVGSSSVTVVDFADIAPTLSETELVAWPYDGQRGVPTAWVNNEQPDPMGADARYRGQVLGFPLTLSGGPNAHIELRSVELRDHRGKKVACKIAPLTAADAARNTAICTPYEPLRTGTRYTVHALGRVTQLGKVAPFDLAWAFTTLDENRKARSLVAQSDSR
;
A
#
# COMPACT_ATOMS: atom_id res chain seq x y z
N MET A 1 -12.33 -84.79 -1.67
CA MET A 1 -13.29 -83.75 -1.22
C MET A 1 -13.42 -83.87 0.31
N GLN A 2 -12.59 -83.14 1.06
CA GLN A 2 -12.67 -83.14 2.52
C GLN A 2 -12.15 -81.79 3.03
N ARG A 3 -12.97 -81.18 3.90
CA ARG A 3 -12.85 -79.83 4.44
C ARG A 3 -11.65 -79.70 5.37
N THR A 4 -10.98 -78.54 5.33
CA THR A 4 -10.12 -78.06 6.41
C THR A 4 -10.52 -76.64 6.79
N ILE A 5 -10.60 -76.41 8.09
CA ILE A 5 -11.29 -75.30 8.77
C ILE A 5 -10.30 -74.14 9.04
N PHE A 6 -10.86 -72.93 9.04
CA PHE A 6 -10.25 -71.62 9.31
C PHE A 6 -9.54 -71.50 10.66
N ALA A 7 -8.48 -70.67 10.69
CA ALA A 7 -8.15 -69.82 11.84
C ALA A 7 -7.54 -68.50 11.34
N ALA A 8 -8.34 -67.43 11.36
CA ALA A 8 -7.90 -66.06 11.10
C ALA A 8 -7.57 -65.38 12.44
N TYR A 9 -6.33 -64.94 12.61
CA TYR A 9 -5.93 -64.12 13.74
C TYR A 9 -6.30 -62.65 13.46
N ILE A 10 -7.32 -62.15 14.18
CA ILE A 10 -7.64 -60.72 14.22
C ILE A 10 -6.79 -60.09 15.32
N VAL A 11 -5.82 -59.26 14.92
CA VAL A 11 -5.11 -58.38 15.86
C VAL A 11 -5.98 -57.15 16.10
N ALA A 12 -6.53 -57.03 17.30
CA ALA A 12 -7.24 -55.84 17.75
C ALA A 12 -6.21 -54.73 18.04
N ILE A 13 -6.17 -53.69 17.19
CA ILE A 13 -5.45 -52.45 17.48
C ILE A 13 -6.38 -51.59 18.34
N THR A 14 -6.07 -51.49 19.63
CA THR A 14 -6.73 -50.58 20.56
C THR A 14 -6.36 -49.14 20.21
N ALA A 15 -7.34 -48.37 19.75
CA ALA A 15 -7.22 -46.92 19.59
C ALA A 15 -7.17 -46.26 20.98
N LEU A 16 -5.98 -45.85 21.42
CA LEU A 16 -5.81 -44.94 22.55
C LEU A 16 -6.30 -43.56 22.12
N ALA A 17 -7.53 -43.22 22.51
CA ALA A 17 -8.05 -41.87 22.46
C ALA A 17 -7.26 -40.99 23.44
N GLY A 18 -6.19 -40.37 22.96
CA GLY A 18 -5.49 -39.31 23.68
C GLY A 18 -6.34 -38.06 23.69
N CYS A 19 -7.00 -37.78 24.82
CA CYS A 19 -7.56 -36.46 25.11
C CYS A 19 -6.41 -35.45 25.18
N ALA A 20 -6.10 -34.79 24.06
CA ALA A 20 -5.21 -33.64 24.03
C ALA A 20 -5.94 -32.45 24.66
N THR A 21 -5.78 -32.26 25.96
CA THR A 21 -6.21 -31.05 26.66
C THR A 21 -5.44 -29.88 26.04
N LYS A 22 -6.13 -29.00 25.31
CA LYS A 22 -5.60 -27.69 24.92
C LYS A 22 -5.17 -26.97 26.20
N VAL A 23 -3.87 -26.88 26.43
CA VAL A 23 -3.33 -25.98 27.45
C VAL A 23 -3.72 -24.58 27.00
N ALA A 24 -4.65 -23.96 27.71
CA ALA A 24 -4.95 -22.55 27.54
C ALA A 24 -3.65 -21.79 27.81
N GLN A 25 -3.06 -21.20 26.76
CA GLN A 25 -1.98 -20.23 26.96
C GLN A 25 -2.60 -19.07 27.71
N ILE A 26 -2.28 -18.95 29.00
CA ILE A 26 -2.59 -17.78 29.79
C ILE A 26 -1.73 -16.66 29.20
N GLU A 27 -2.34 -15.81 28.38
CA GLU A 27 -1.71 -14.60 27.88
C GLU A 27 -1.38 -13.75 29.11
N LYS A 28 -0.09 -13.70 29.46
CA LYS A 28 0.38 -12.95 30.63
C LYS A 28 0.10 -11.48 30.31
N PRO A 29 -0.67 -10.75 31.14
CA PRO A 29 -0.96 -9.35 30.85
C PRO A 29 0.34 -8.58 30.74
N GLU A 30 0.55 -7.95 29.59
CA GLU A 30 1.74 -7.15 29.38
C GLU A 30 1.79 -5.97 30.35
N PRO A 31 2.98 -5.59 30.84
CA PRO A 31 3.09 -4.43 31.69
C PRO A 31 2.55 -3.19 30.97
N PRO A 32 1.88 -2.26 31.68
CA PRO A 32 1.36 -1.05 31.07
C PRO A 32 2.49 -0.26 30.42
N TYR A 33 2.33 0.07 29.14
CA TYR A 33 3.30 0.85 28.39
C TYR A 33 3.37 2.28 28.96
N GLN A 34 4.59 2.74 29.25
CA GLN A 34 4.86 4.07 29.83
C GLN A 34 5.62 5.00 28.88
N GLY A 35 5.86 4.56 27.64
CA GLY A 35 6.56 5.39 26.64
C GLY A 35 5.64 6.41 25.96
N PRO A 36 6.15 7.16 24.98
CA PRO A 36 5.38 8.18 24.30
C PRO A 36 4.21 7.59 23.50
N ILE A 37 3.08 8.29 23.51
CA ILE A 37 1.85 7.83 22.85
C ILE A 37 2.02 7.95 21.34
N VAL A 38 1.76 6.86 20.62
CA VAL A 38 1.68 6.86 19.16
C VAL A 38 0.41 7.60 18.72
N ARG A 39 0.54 8.52 17.76
CA ARG A 39 -0.55 9.36 17.24
C ARG A 39 -0.61 9.32 15.72
N LEU A 40 -1.77 9.69 15.18
CA LEU A 40 -1.86 10.00 13.77
C LEU A 40 -1.18 11.34 13.48
N ARG A 41 -0.39 11.39 12.41
CA ARG A 41 0.10 12.65 11.84
C ARG A 41 -1.09 13.50 11.44
N TYR A 42 -1.01 14.80 11.73
CA TYR A 42 -2.01 15.75 11.30
C TYR A 42 -2.02 15.87 9.77
N ALA A 43 -3.18 15.62 9.18
CA ALA A 43 -3.42 15.78 7.75
C ALA A 43 -4.17 17.11 7.51
N PRO A 44 -3.58 18.10 6.82
CA PRO A 44 -4.21 19.40 6.60
C PRO A 44 -5.40 19.34 5.63
N GLY A 45 -5.58 18.24 4.90
CA GLY A 45 -6.62 18.09 3.87
C GLY A 45 -6.08 18.39 2.47
N PRO A 46 -6.94 18.65 1.47
CA PRO A 46 -6.54 18.86 0.08
C PRO A 46 -5.33 19.78 -0.09
N SER A 47 -4.38 19.38 -0.94
CA SER A 47 -3.17 20.15 -1.22
C SER A 47 -3.53 21.57 -1.68
N ASN A 48 -2.89 22.56 -1.06
CA ASN A 48 -3.01 23.97 -1.45
C ASN A 48 -1.84 24.40 -2.35
N THR A 49 -0.74 23.65 -2.31
CA THR A 49 0.49 23.95 -3.05
C THR A 49 0.45 23.36 -4.46
N ILE A 50 -0.08 22.14 -4.62
CA ILE A 50 -0.13 21.44 -5.90
C ILE A 50 -1.59 21.13 -6.23
N ARG A 51 -2.06 21.68 -7.35
CA ARG A 51 -3.41 21.37 -7.83
C ARG A 51 -3.42 19.96 -8.41
N VAL A 52 -4.34 19.12 -7.91
CA VAL A 52 -4.62 17.80 -8.49
C VAL A 52 -5.18 18.03 -9.91
N GLY A 53 -4.39 17.69 -10.94
CA GLY A 53 -4.75 17.84 -12.36
C GLY A 53 -3.76 18.60 -13.27
N GLU A 54 -2.51 18.84 -12.85
CA GLU A 54 -1.37 19.40 -13.64
C GLU A 54 -0.05 18.73 -13.18
N PRO A 55 1.02 18.63 -13.98
CA PRO A 55 1.21 17.94 -15.28
C PRO A 55 2.09 16.66 -15.17
N THR A 56 2.52 16.26 -13.96
CA THR A 56 3.50 15.18 -13.73
C THR A 56 3.06 14.18 -12.64
N ALA A 57 3.62 12.98 -12.65
CA ALA A 57 3.39 11.98 -11.61
C ALA A 57 4.02 12.37 -10.25
N LEU A 58 5.15 13.07 -10.25
CA LEU A 58 5.78 13.59 -9.04
C LEU A 58 4.97 14.71 -8.40
N ASP A 59 4.30 15.56 -9.18
CA ASP A 59 3.32 16.53 -8.65
C ASP A 59 2.16 15.82 -7.96
N TYR A 60 1.60 14.78 -8.58
CA TYR A 60 0.57 13.95 -7.94
C TYR A 60 1.07 13.35 -6.61
N VAL A 61 2.28 12.78 -6.60
CA VAL A 61 2.91 12.24 -5.39
C VAL A 61 3.01 13.32 -4.31
N ASN A 62 3.55 14.48 -4.64
CA ASN A 62 3.76 15.58 -3.70
C ASN A 62 2.43 16.18 -3.19
N ALA A 63 1.39 16.23 -4.03
CA ALA A 63 0.05 16.62 -3.60
C ALA A 63 -0.52 15.65 -2.54
N ARG A 64 -0.41 14.33 -2.77
CA ARG A 64 -0.85 13.30 -1.81
C ARG A 64 -0.06 13.35 -0.50
N ARG A 65 1.23 13.67 -0.57
CA ARG A 65 2.09 13.86 0.61
C ARG A 65 1.67 15.06 1.42
N GLU A 66 1.46 16.21 0.79
CA GLU A 66 0.97 17.42 1.48
C GLU A 66 -0.41 17.16 2.12
N GLU A 67 -1.29 16.44 1.45
CA GLU A 67 -2.60 16.06 2.00
C GLU A 67 -2.49 15.29 3.32
N ALA A 68 -1.46 14.44 3.44
CA ALA A 68 -1.13 13.67 4.64
C ALA A 68 -0.24 14.44 5.64
N GLY A 69 0.05 15.72 5.38
CA GLY A 69 0.89 16.58 6.20
C GLY A 69 2.39 16.27 6.10
N LEU A 70 2.82 15.51 5.10
CA LEU A 70 4.23 15.21 4.83
C LEU A 70 4.86 16.33 3.98
N PRO A 71 6.18 16.57 4.13
CA PRO A 71 6.90 17.49 3.26
C PRO A 71 6.93 16.95 1.82
N LEU A 72 7.02 17.87 0.88
CA LEU A 72 7.25 17.55 -0.53
C LEU A 72 8.64 16.91 -0.68
N ILE A 73 8.76 16.00 -1.62
CA ILE A 73 10.03 15.41 -2.04
C ILE A 73 10.70 16.40 -3.00
N ALA A 74 12.00 16.64 -2.82
CA ALA A 74 12.75 17.52 -3.71
C ALA A 74 12.89 16.90 -5.11
N VAL A 75 12.66 17.69 -6.16
CA VAL A 75 12.87 17.26 -7.54
C VAL A 75 14.37 17.16 -7.83
N ASP A 76 14.80 16.09 -8.49
CA ASP A 76 16.18 15.88 -8.95
C ASP A 76 16.22 15.42 -10.40
N ASP A 77 16.76 16.27 -11.28
CA ASP A 77 16.85 16.01 -12.72
C ASP A 77 17.70 14.78 -13.06
N LYS A 78 18.68 14.41 -12.22
CA LYS A 78 19.49 13.21 -12.42
C LYS A 78 18.73 11.93 -12.11
N LEU A 79 17.80 11.98 -11.16
CA LEU A 79 16.86 10.88 -10.97
C LEU A 79 15.84 10.82 -12.11
N ALA A 80 15.44 11.96 -12.69
CA ALA A 80 14.55 11.97 -13.85
C ALA A 80 15.22 11.35 -15.09
N GLU A 81 16.53 11.57 -15.29
CA GLU A 81 17.31 10.86 -16.32
C GLU A 81 17.30 9.33 -16.09
N ALA A 82 17.52 8.87 -14.85
CA ALA A 82 17.47 7.44 -14.52
C ALA A 82 16.07 6.83 -14.76
N ALA A 83 15.02 7.53 -14.34
CA ALA A 83 13.64 7.12 -14.56
C ALA A 83 13.29 7.07 -16.06
N ALA A 84 13.83 8.00 -16.87
CA ALA A 84 13.62 8.02 -18.31
C ALA A 84 14.29 6.83 -19.01
N ASP A 85 15.51 6.48 -18.61
CA ASP A 85 16.21 5.30 -19.12
C ASP A 85 15.43 4.02 -18.79
N HIS A 86 14.93 3.87 -17.56
CA HIS A 86 14.12 2.72 -17.20
C HIS A 86 12.76 2.70 -17.92
N ALA A 87 12.08 3.84 -18.03
CA ALA A 87 10.84 3.93 -18.80
C ALA A 87 11.04 3.50 -20.26
N HIS A 88 12.17 3.89 -20.87
CA HIS A 88 12.54 3.45 -22.22
C HIS A 88 12.76 1.93 -22.29
N TYR A 89 13.47 1.35 -21.32
CA TYR A 89 13.65 -0.10 -21.20
C TYR A 89 12.30 -0.84 -21.10
N LEU A 90 11.38 -0.37 -20.26
CA LEU A 90 10.06 -0.97 -20.10
C LEU A 90 9.24 -0.94 -21.39
N ASP A 91 9.27 0.21 -22.09
CA ASP A 91 8.53 0.41 -23.34
C ASP A 91 9.06 -0.48 -24.47
N ILE A 92 10.37 -0.44 -24.76
CA ILE A 92 10.96 -1.18 -25.88
C ILE A 92 10.85 -2.70 -25.71
N ASN A 93 10.87 -3.17 -24.46
CA ASN A 93 10.75 -4.59 -24.13
C ASN A 93 9.31 -5.04 -23.85
N ARG A 94 8.34 -4.12 -23.78
CA ARG A 94 6.93 -4.37 -23.45
C ARG A 94 6.74 -5.16 -22.16
N VAL A 95 7.38 -4.70 -21.09
CA VAL A 95 7.35 -5.33 -19.76
C VAL A 95 7.00 -4.29 -18.69
N GLY A 96 6.42 -4.75 -17.57
CA GLY A 96 6.25 -3.96 -16.35
C GLY A 96 6.96 -4.67 -15.20
N THR A 97 8.22 -4.32 -14.97
CA THR A 97 9.11 -4.97 -13.99
C THR A 97 10.04 -3.93 -13.40
N HIS A 98 10.33 -4.01 -12.09
CA HIS A 98 11.35 -3.14 -11.47
C HIS A 98 12.77 -3.51 -11.90
N ASP A 99 13.00 -4.80 -12.17
CA ASP A 99 14.32 -5.30 -12.53
C ASP A 99 14.49 -5.36 -14.04
N GLU A 100 15.67 -4.93 -14.51
CA GLU A 100 16.09 -5.11 -15.88
C GLU A 100 16.87 -6.41 -16.08
N ILE A 101 16.85 -6.94 -17.31
CA ILE A 101 17.53 -8.17 -17.69
C ILE A 101 18.68 -7.81 -18.61
N GLU A 102 19.90 -8.15 -18.19
CA GLU A 102 21.12 -7.93 -18.96
C GLU A 102 21.01 -8.49 -20.38
N GLY A 103 21.50 -7.73 -21.36
CA GLY A 103 21.46 -8.10 -22.78
C GLY A 103 20.16 -7.76 -23.51
N ARG A 104 19.13 -7.25 -22.82
CA ARG A 104 17.95 -6.68 -23.49
C ARG A 104 18.20 -5.24 -23.97
N PRO A 105 17.54 -4.79 -25.05
CA PRO A 105 17.65 -3.40 -25.51
C PRO A 105 17.30 -2.41 -24.41
N GLY A 106 18.05 -1.31 -24.32
CA GLY A 106 17.86 -0.27 -23.31
C GLY A 106 18.34 -0.63 -21.91
N PHE A 107 19.02 -1.77 -21.71
CA PHE A 107 19.55 -2.16 -20.39
C PHE A 107 20.56 -1.14 -19.87
N THR A 108 20.35 -0.69 -18.63
CA THR A 108 21.22 0.22 -17.88
C THR A 108 21.70 -0.42 -16.58
N GLY A 109 20.87 -1.24 -15.92
CA GLY A 109 21.25 -1.91 -14.68
C GLY A 109 20.11 -2.75 -14.10
N VAL A 110 20.47 -3.87 -13.46
CA VAL A 110 19.48 -4.85 -12.96
C VAL A 110 18.51 -4.21 -11.97
N ASP A 111 19.01 -3.59 -10.90
CA ASP A 111 18.18 -3.00 -9.84
C ASP A 111 18.16 -1.46 -9.88
N VAL A 112 17.15 -0.87 -9.22
CA VAL A 112 16.91 0.58 -9.18
C VAL A 112 18.15 1.36 -8.72
N ILE A 113 18.82 0.91 -7.65
CA ILE A 113 19.97 1.64 -7.11
C ILE A 113 21.17 1.62 -8.06
N THR A 114 21.35 0.54 -8.81
CA THR A 114 22.38 0.45 -9.87
C THR A 114 22.09 1.45 -10.98
N ARG A 115 20.85 1.53 -11.46
CA ARG A 115 20.42 2.49 -12.49
C ARG A 115 20.59 3.93 -12.02
N VAL A 116 20.05 4.27 -10.85
CA VAL A 116 20.18 5.61 -10.25
C VAL A 116 21.65 6.05 -10.13
N ARG A 117 22.55 5.14 -9.73
CA ARG A 117 23.98 5.43 -9.54
C ARG A 117 24.75 5.71 -10.83
N LEU A 118 24.18 5.44 -12.00
CA LEU A 118 24.74 5.88 -13.28
C LEU A 118 24.62 7.41 -13.47
N HIS A 119 23.60 8.03 -12.87
CA HIS A 119 23.28 9.45 -13.04
C HIS A 119 23.65 10.31 -11.83
N THR A 120 23.53 9.77 -10.61
CA THR A 120 23.85 10.49 -9.37
C THR A 120 24.32 9.56 -8.26
N PRO A 121 25.26 9.96 -7.38
CA PRO A 121 25.52 9.24 -6.13
C PRO A 121 24.25 9.10 -5.31
N ALA A 122 23.99 7.92 -4.75
CA ALA A 122 22.84 7.64 -3.88
C ALA A 122 23.20 6.53 -2.87
N TYR A 123 22.70 6.63 -1.64
CA TYR A 123 22.91 5.65 -0.57
C TYR A 123 21.81 4.58 -0.54
N GLY A 124 20.60 4.94 -0.96
CA GLY A 124 19.48 4.03 -1.16
C GLY A 124 18.53 4.58 -2.21
N ALA A 125 17.80 3.68 -2.87
CA ALA A 125 16.82 4.05 -3.88
C ALA A 125 15.61 3.12 -3.83
N SER A 126 14.48 3.60 -4.32
CA SER A 126 13.24 2.84 -4.53
C SER A 126 12.51 3.41 -5.74
N GLU A 127 11.53 2.68 -6.24
CA GLU A 127 10.84 3.01 -7.47
C GLU A 127 9.36 2.65 -7.33
N VAL A 128 8.50 3.47 -7.91
CA VAL A 128 7.16 3.05 -8.29
C VAL A 128 7.00 3.23 -9.79
N LEU A 129 6.33 2.28 -10.44
CA LEU A 129 6.13 2.32 -11.88
C LEU A 129 4.74 1.82 -12.26
N ALA A 130 4.27 2.28 -13.41
CA ALA A 130 3.05 1.80 -14.03
C ALA A 130 3.26 1.61 -15.53
N VAL A 131 2.77 0.50 -16.07
CA VAL A 131 2.86 0.16 -17.50
C VAL A 131 1.49 -0.29 -18.00
N PHE A 132 0.98 0.40 -19.01
CA PHE A 132 -0.28 0.08 -19.67
C PHE A 132 -0.11 -0.07 -21.18
N GLY A 133 -0.91 -0.95 -21.78
CA GLY A 133 -1.10 -0.99 -23.23
C GLY A 133 -2.00 0.15 -23.68
N GLY A 134 -1.54 0.95 -24.64
CA GLY A 134 -2.26 2.12 -25.16
C GLY A 134 -2.07 3.40 -24.34
N PRO A 135 -2.50 4.55 -24.90
CA PRO A 135 -2.29 5.85 -24.27
C PRO A 135 -3.16 6.01 -23.03
N ARG A 136 -2.61 6.64 -21.99
CA ARG A 136 -3.31 7.10 -20.80
C ARG A 136 -2.91 8.55 -20.50
N PRO A 137 -3.78 9.35 -19.87
CA PRO A 137 -3.36 10.59 -19.24
C PRO A 137 -2.31 10.28 -18.16
N VAL A 138 -1.29 11.13 -17.99
CA VAL A 138 -0.16 10.93 -17.05
C VAL A 138 -0.63 10.69 -15.60
N ASP A 139 -1.72 11.34 -15.20
CA ASP A 139 -2.26 11.23 -13.84
C ASP A 139 -2.86 9.85 -13.53
N THR A 140 -3.43 9.18 -14.53
CA THR A 140 -4.15 7.92 -14.31
C THR A 140 -3.22 6.80 -13.83
N PRO A 141 -2.04 6.57 -14.45
CA PRO A 141 -1.08 5.60 -13.96
C PRO A 141 -0.66 5.81 -12.50
N ILE A 142 -0.30 7.04 -12.13
CA ILE A 142 0.18 7.31 -10.76
C ILE A 142 -0.96 7.25 -9.74
N GLU A 143 -2.20 7.59 -10.12
CA GLU A 143 -3.38 7.41 -9.29
C GLU A 143 -3.63 5.92 -8.98
N ASP A 144 -3.56 5.05 -9.99
CA ASP A 144 -3.72 3.60 -9.83
C ASP A 144 -2.61 3.00 -8.94
N ILE A 145 -1.37 3.48 -9.07
CA ILE A 145 -0.26 3.09 -8.20
C ILE A 145 -0.52 3.53 -6.76
N PHE A 146 -0.96 4.76 -6.54
CA PHE A 146 -1.28 5.24 -5.20
C PHE A 146 -2.53 4.56 -4.60
N ALA A 147 -3.45 4.06 -5.42
CA ALA A 147 -4.57 3.23 -4.96
C ALA A 147 -4.10 1.85 -4.44
N SER A 148 -2.93 1.38 -4.88
CA SER A 148 -2.30 0.14 -4.42
C SER A 148 -1.56 0.35 -3.08
N PRO A 149 -1.90 -0.39 -2.01
CA PRO A 149 -1.52 0.00 -0.65
C PRO A 149 -0.04 -0.14 -0.28
N TYR A 150 0.71 -1.10 -0.82
CA TYR A 150 2.16 -1.15 -0.62
C TYR A 150 2.89 -0.05 -1.39
N HIS A 151 2.49 0.24 -2.63
CA HIS A 151 3.04 1.35 -3.40
C HIS A 151 2.73 2.70 -2.75
N ARG A 152 1.51 2.86 -2.20
CA ARG A 152 1.17 4.02 -1.36
C ARG A 152 2.12 4.18 -0.19
N GLY A 153 2.45 3.08 0.49
CA GLY A 153 3.44 3.06 1.57
C GLY A 153 4.81 3.57 1.12
N ALA A 154 5.26 3.17 -0.06
CA ALA A 154 6.51 3.67 -0.67
C ALA A 154 6.43 5.16 -1.03
N ILE A 155 5.29 5.63 -1.56
CA ILE A 155 5.08 7.05 -1.91
C ILE A 155 5.05 7.95 -0.66
N LEU A 156 4.45 7.49 0.43
CA LEU A 156 4.35 8.23 1.70
C LEU A 156 5.59 8.10 2.58
N PHE A 157 6.63 7.37 2.13
CA PHE A 157 7.89 7.23 2.85
C PHE A 157 8.72 8.53 2.85
N ASP A 158 9.63 8.69 3.81
CA ASP A 158 10.46 9.88 3.98
C ASP A 158 11.65 9.96 3.00
N TRP A 159 11.34 10.05 1.71
CA TRP A 159 12.33 10.25 0.65
C TRP A 159 12.88 11.68 0.65
N ALA A 160 14.18 11.82 0.42
CA ALA A 160 14.83 13.13 0.32
C ALA A 160 14.56 13.78 -1.04
N ARG A 161 14.66 12.99 -2.10
CA ARG A 161 14.55 13.47 -3.48
C ARG A 161 13.95 12.42 -4.40
N ALA A 162 13.40 12.87 -5.51
CA ALA A 162 12.80 12.04 -6.53
C ALA A 162 12.95 12.64 -7.92
N GLY A 163 12.92 11.78 -8.93
CA GLY A 163 12.80 12.15 -10.32
C GLY A 163 11.81 11.23 -11.01
N GLU A 164 11.28 11.66 -12.14
CA GLU A 164 10.25 10.92 -12.84
C GLU A 164 10.41 10.98 -14.35
N ALA A 165 9.78 10.03 -15.03
CA ALA A 165 9.61 10.08 -16.47
C ALA A 165 8.30 9.39 -16.87
N SER A 166 7.68 9.90 -17.93
CA SER A 166 6.51 9.27 -18.54
C SER A 166 6.63 9.19 -20.06
N ILE A 167 6.20 8.06 -20.61
CA ILE A 167 6.04 7.82 -22.05
C ILE A 167 4.55 7.65 -22.33
N VAL A 168 4.01 8.42 -23.29
CA VAL A 168 2.61 8.32 -23.72
C VAL A 168 2.56 8.16 -25.23
N GLY A 169 1.93 7.08 -25.70
CA GLY A 169 1.81 6.77 -27.12
C GLY A 169 1.10 5.44 -27.36
N SER A 170 1.75 4.50 -28.05
CA SER A 170 1.25 3.11 -28.19
C SER A 170 1.20 2.34 -26.87
N SER A 171 1.92 2.81 -25.87
CA SER A 171 1.97 2.38 -24.47
C SER A 171 1.82 3.61 -23.58
N SER A 172 1.60 3.37 -22.29
CA SER A 172 1.75 4.38 -21.26
C SER A 172 2.67 3.83 -20.18
N VAL A 173 3.81 4.47 -19.99
CA VAL A 173 4.79 4.11 -18.96
C VAL A 173 4.99 5.33 -18.07
N THR A 174 4.96 5.14 -16.76
CA THR A 174 5.29 6.16 -15.77
C THR A 174 6.24 5.52 -14.76
N VAL A 175 7.37 6.16 -14.50
CA VAL A 175 8.37 5.75 -13.51
C VAL A 175 8.65 6.93 -12.60
N VAL A 176 8.66 6.69 -11.29
CA VAL A 176 9.12 7.65 -10.28
C VAL A 176 10.18 6.96 -9.44
N ASP A 177 11.40 7.45 -9.55
CA ASP A 177 12.55 7.01 -8.77
C ASP A 177 12.71 7.91 -7.55
N PHE A 178 12.89 7.29 -6.39
CA PHE A 178 13.19 7.94 -5.13
C PHE A 178 14.62 7.64 -4.71
N ALA A 179 15.31 8.63 -4.14
CA ALA A 179 16.63 8.39 -3.56
C ALA A 179 16.82 9.09 -2.23
N ASP A 180 17.58 8.40 -1.38
CA ASP A 180 18.03 8.85 -0.06
C ASP A 180 16.87 9.16 0.91
N ILE A 181 17.17 9.17 2.20
CA ILE A 181 16.15 9.29 3.24
C ILE A 181 16.27 10.66 3.91
N ALA A 182 15.15 11.37 4.03
CA ALA A 182 15.01 12.62 4.79
C ALA A 182 13.91 12.45 5.86
N PRO A 183 14.21 11.81 7.01
CA PRO A 183 13.21 11.48 8.03
C PRO A 183 12.43 12.73 8.49
N THR A 184 11.09 12.65 8.45
CA THR A 184 10.16 13.69 8.91
C THR A 184 9.12 13.15 9.90
N LEU A 185 8.87 11.84 9.89
CA LEU A 185 7.98 11.19 10.84
C LEU A 185 8.73 10.90 12.14
N SER A 186 8.19 11.37 13.27
CA SER A 186 8.72 10.98 14.58
C SER A 186 8.48 9.49 14.85
N GLU A 187 9.20 8.93 15.84
CA GLU A 187 9.08 7.52 16.25
C GLU A 187 7.68 7.12 16.75
N THR A 188 6.81 8.11 16.97
CA THR A 188 5.47 7.94 17.54
C THR A 188 4.39 8.55 16.65
N GLU A 189 4.67 8.75 15.37
CA GLU A 189 3.69 9.22 14.40
C GLU A 189 3.46 8.19 13.30
N LEU A 190 2.18 7.97 12.99
CA LEU A 190 1.75 7.17 11.84
C LEU A 190 0.89 8.02 10.91
N VAL A 191 1.04 7.79 9.61
CA VAL A 191 0.21 8.39 8.57
C VAL A 191 -0.92 7.43 8.24
N ALA A 192 -2.17 7.87 8.42
CA ALA A 192 -3.34 7.13 7.96
C ALA A 192 -3.69 7.52 6.53
N TRP A 193 -4.03 6.53 5.71
CA TRP A 193 -4.73 6.76 4.45
C TRP A 193 -5.89 5.78 4.29
N PRO A 194 -7.14 6.22 4.04
CA PRO A 194 -7.57 7.61 4.03
C PRO A 194 -7.29 8.35 5.35
N TYR A 195 -6.91 9.62 5.29
CA TYR A 195 -6.59 10.41 6.47
C TYR A 195 -7.84 10.88 7.23
N ASP A 196 -7.67 11.35 8.47
CA ASP A 196 -8.79 11.81 9.29
C ASP A 196 -9.50 13.02 8.67
N GLY A 197 -10.83 12.92 8.53
CA GLY A 197 -11.65 13.91 7.88
C GLY A 197 -11.66 13.86 6.35
N GLN A 198 -10.90 12.95 5.70
CA GLN A 198 -10.83 12.89 4.24
C GLN A 198 -12.21 12.68 3.61
N ARG A 199 -12.49 13.38 2.51
CA ARG A 199 -13.71 13.26 1.72
C ARG A 199 -13.37 12.85 0.29
N GLY A 200 -14.31 12.23 -0.40
CA GLY A 200 -14.11 11.84 -1.80
C GLY A 200 -13.27 10.58 -1.96
N VAL A 201 -13.13 9.78 -0.91
CA VAL A 201 -12.32 8.55 -0.95
C VAL A 201 -12.93 7.55 -1.94
N PRO A 202 -12.14 6.92 -2.82
CA PRO A 202 -12.63 5.84 -3.67
C PRO A 202 -13.32 4.75 -2.86
N THR A 203 -14.36 4.14 -3.42
CA THR A 203 -15.08 3.05 -2.76
C THR A 203 -14.39 1.72 -2.93
N ALA A 204 -13.63 1.57 -4.01
CA ALA A 204 -13.08 0.31 -4.46
C ALA A 204 -11.68 0.45 -5.05
N TRP A 205 -11.01 -0.68 -5.19
CA TRP A 205 -9.71 -0.84 -5.81
C TRP A 205 -9.65 -2.23 -6.47
N VAL A 206 -8.95 -2.34 -7.60
CA VAL A 206 -8.69 -3.63 -8.26
C VAL A 206 -7.44 -4.24 -7.64
N ASN A 207 -7.50 -5.46 -7.12
CA ASN A 207 -6.35 -6.12 -6.50
C ASN A 207 -5.32 -6.59 -7.54
N ASN A 208 -4.51 -5.65 -8.02
CA ASN A 208 -3.45 -5.85 -9.00
C ASN A 208 -2.05 -5.55 -8.42
N GLU A 209 -1.92 -5.54 -7.10
CA GLU A 209 -0.65 -5.25 -6.44
C GLU A 209 0.18 -6.51 -6.20
N GLN A 210 1.50 -6.35 -6.33
CA GLN A 210 2.49 -7.35 -5.98
C GLN A 210 3.51 -6.73 -4.99
N PRO A 211 3.68 -7.29 -3.78
CA PRO A 211 2.99 -8.44 -3.21
C PRO A 211 1.49 -8.18 -2.97
N ASP A 212 0.70 -9.25 -2.97
CA ASP A 212 -0.75 -9.19 -2.80
C ASP A 212 -1.13 -8.95 -1.32
N PRO A 213 -1.76 -7.81 -0.95
CA PRO A 213 -2.15 -7.53 0.43
C PRO A 213 -3.24 -8.48 0.97
N MET A 214 -3.93 -9.23 0.09
CA MET A 214 -4.86 -10.29 0.49
C MET A 214 -4.15 -11.62 0.79
N GLY A 215 -2.84 -11.71 0.50
CA GLY A 215 -1.99 -12.85 0.77
C GLY A 215 -2.01 -13.93 -0.31
N ALA A 216 -1.85 -15.18 0.10
CA ALA A 216 -1.73 -16.31 -0.83
C ALA A 216 -3.07 -16.73 -1.50
N ASP A 217 -4.20 -16.22 -1.01
CA ASP A 217 -5.54 -16.60 -1.47
C ASP A 217 -5.85 -15.99 -2.85
N ALA A 218 -5.58 -16.78 -3.89
CA ALA A 218 -5.65 -16.35 -5.28
C ALA A 218 -7.04 -15.87 -5.73
N ARG A 219 -8.13 -16.20 -5.00
CA ARG A 219 -9.49 -15.77 -5.39
C ARG A 219 -9.66 -14.25 -5.37
N TYR A 220 -8.82 -13.54 -4.63
CA TYR A 220 -8.88 -12.08 -4.55
C TYR A 220 -8.03 -11.39 -5.60
N ARG A 221 -7.13 -12.08 -6.29
CA ARG A 221 -6.26 -11.48 -7.31
C ARG A 221 -7.08 -11.02 -8.51
N GLY A 222 -6.81 -9.79 -8.95
CA GLY A 222 -7.54 -9.11 -10.02
C GLY A 222 -8.99 -8.76 -9.70
N GLN A 223 -9.48 -9.01 -8.48
CA GLN A 223 -10.86 -8.70 -8.11
C GLN A 223 -11.00 -7.24 -7.68
N VAL A 224 -12.21 -6.69 -7.86
CA VAL A 224 -12.58 -5.40 -7.30
C VAL A 224 -12.94 -5.57 -5.82
N LEU A 225 -12.13 -5.01 -4.94
CA LEU A 225 -12.30 -5.03 -3.48
C LEU A 225 -12.64 -3.63 -2.97
N GLY A 226 -12.87 -3.48 -1.67
CA GLY A 226 -12.98 -2.17 -1.07
C GLY A 226 -11.65 -1.42 -1.07
N PHE A 227 -11.73 -0.09 -1.07
CA PHE A 227 -10.53 0.74 -1.07
C PHE A 227 -9.66 0.47 0.18
N PRO A 228 -8.37 0.12 0.04
CA PRO A 228 -7.52 -0.27 1.16
C PRO A 228 -7.21 0.87 2.12
N LEU A 229 -7.27 0.58 3.42
CA LEU A 229 -6.83 1.46 4.50
C LEU A 229 -5.38 1.11 4.85
N THR A 230 -4.55 2.14 5.07
CA THR A 230 -3.14 1.98 5.43
C THR A 230 -2.77 2.82 6.64
N LEU A 231 -1.86 2.28 7.45
CA LEU A 231 -1.08 3.03 8.44
C LEU A 231 0.39 2.91 8.04
N SER A 232 1.06 4.03 7.80
CA SER A 232 2.46 4.10 7.37
C SER A 232 3.30 4.83 8.41
N GLY A 233 4.51 4.36 8.67
CA GLY A 233 5.46 4.97 9.61
C GLY A 233 6.72 5.47 8.90
N GLY A 234 7.61 6.11 9.67
CA GLY A 234 8.89 6.61 9.16
C GLY A 234 9.89 5.51 8.80
N PRO A 235 11.12 5.90 8.40
CA PRO A 235 12.22 4.98 8.16
C PRO A 235 12.46 4.09 9.38
N ASN A 236 12.46 2.76 9.18
CA ASN A 236 12.57 1.71 10.20
C ASN A 236 11.31 1.43 11.04
N ALA A 237 10.16 2.02 10.72
CA ALA A 237 8.91 1.61 11.34
C ALA A 237 8.52 0.20 10.88
N HIS A 238 8.14 -0.65 11.82
CA HIS A 238 7.54 -1.95 11.58
C HIS A 238 6.20 -2.01 12.32
N ILE A 239 5.10 -2.14 11.56
CA ILE A 239 3.75 -1.95 12.09
C ILE A 239 3.04 -3.30 12.13
N GLU A 240 2.74 -3.76 13.34
CA GLU A 240 1.89 -4.92 13.60
C GLU A 240 0.45 -4.43 13.82
N LEU A 241 -0.42 -4.61 12.82
CA LEU A 241 -1.83 -4.28 12.93
C LEU A 241 -2.62 -5.49 13.46
N ARG A 242 -3.18 -5.35 14.66
CA ARG A 242 -3.85 -6.47 15.36
C ARG A 242 -5.33 -6.52 15.07
N SER A 243 -5.98 -5.37 15.08
CA SER A 243 -7.39 -5.27 14.77
C SER A 243 -7.69 -3.96 14.06
N VAL A 244 -8.68 -4.02 13.18
CA VAL A 244 -9.32 -2.85 12.59
C VAL A 244 -10.82 -3.04 12.69
N GLU A 245 -11.48 -2.10 13.34
CA GLU A 245 -12.92 -1.97 13.37
C GLU A 245 -13.35 -0.84 12.43
N LEU A 246 -13.72 -1.22 11.20
CA LEU A 246 -14.31 -0.32 10.22
C LEU A 246 -15.84 -0.35 10.37
N ARG A 247 -16.46 0.81 10.59
CA ARG A 247 -17.92 0.93 10.70
C ARG A 247 -18.47 2.01 9.80
N ASP A 248 -19.65 1.78 9.26
CA ASP A 248 -20.40 2.83 8.56
C ASP A 248 -21.11 3.79 9.52
N HIS A 249 -21.72 4.84 8.98
CA HIS A 249 -22.49 5.84 9.76
C HIS A 249 -23.64 5.26 10.62
N ARG A 250 -24.08 4.02 10.37
CA ARG A 250 -25.12 3.33 11.16
C ARG A 250 -24.52 2.39 12.21
N GLY A 251 -23.19 2.38 12.35
CA GLY A 251 -22.47 1.49 13.24
C GLY A 251 -22.34 0.05 12.71
N LYS A 252 -22.74 -0.26 11.47
CA LYS A 252 -22.57 -1.61 10.90
C LYS A 252 -21.08 -1.84 10.63
N LYS A 253 -20.55 -2.97 11.11
CA LYS A 253 -19.18 -3.40 10.82
C LYS A 253 -19.01 -3.76 9.33
N VAL A 254 -17.89 -3.33 8.75
CA VAL A 254 -17.40 -3.76 7.45
C VAL A 254 -16.19 -4.66 7.68
N ALA A 255 -16.23 -5.88 7.17
CA ALA A 255 -15.13 -6.81 7.30
C ALA A 255 -13.97 -6.38 6.38
N CYS A 256 -12.75 -6.41 6.90
CA CYS A 256 -11.54 -6.26 6.11
C CYS A 256 -10.53 -7.36 6.40
N LYS A 257 -9.67 -7.62 5.42
CA LYS A 257 -8.50 -8.46 5.55
C LYS A 257 -7.34 -7.59 5.99
N ILE A 258 -6.79 -7.86 7.17
CA ILE A 258 -5.47 -7.34 7.53
C ILE A 258 -4.41 -8.13 6.73
N ALA A 259 -3.52 -7.40 6.06
CA ALA A 259 -2.45 -8.01 5.28
C ALA A 259 -1.55 -8.87 6.18
N PRO A 260 -1.08 -10.04 5.71
CA PRO A 260 -0.14 -10.85 6.47
C PRO A 260 1.14 -10.06 6.78
N LEU A 261 1.67 -10.27 7.99
CA LEU A 261 2.98 -9.74 8.38
C LEU A 261 4.02 -10.85 8.23
N THR A 262 4.38 -11.19 6.98
CA THR A 262 5.48 -12.13 6.74
C THR A 262 6.83 -11.48 7.04
N ALA A 263 7.92 -12.25 7.11
CA ALA A 263 9.26 -11.68 7.25
C ALA A 263 9.62 -10.73 6.08
N ALA A 264 9.09 -10.97 4.87
CA ALA A 264 9.26 -10.07 3.73
C ALA A 264 8.41 -8.78 3.88
N ASP A 265 7.23 -8.88 4.49
CA ASP A 265 6.39 -7.71 4.77
C ASP A 265 6.89 -6.90 5.96
N ALA A 266 7.64 -7.52 6.87
CA ALA A 266 8.18 -6.87 8.05
C ALA A 266 9.17 -5.74 7.73
N ALA A 267 9.81 -5.80 6.56
CA ALA A 267 10.66 -4.73 6.05
C ALA A 267 9.88 -3.51 5.53
N ARG A 268 8.54 -3.62 5.43
CA ARG A 268 7.68 -2.53 4.96
C ARG A 268 7.24 -1.67 6.14
N ASN A 269 7.25 -0.36 5.92
CA ASN A 269 6.81 0.65 6.89
C ASN A 269 5.29 0.82 6.95
N THR A 270 4.51 -0.09 6.35
CA THR A 270 3.08 0.12 6.10
C THR A 270 2.27 -1.13 6.45
N ALA A 271 1.26 -0.97 7.29
CA ALA A 271 0.24 -1.97 7.56
C ALA A 271 -1.05 -1.66 6.80
N ILE A 272 -1.80 -2.70 6.42
CA ILE A 272 -2.90 -2.62 5.47
C ILE A 272 -4.12 -3.37 5.99
N CYS A 273 -5.31 -2.79 5.81
CA CYS A 273 -6.61 -3.45 5.97
C CYS A 273 -7.44 -3.19 4.71
N THR A 274 -7.75 -4.26 3.97
CA THR A 274 -8.50 -4.20 2.70
C THR A 274 -9.91 -4.73 2.90
N PRO A 275 -10.97 -3.91 2.77
CA PRO A 275 -12.34 -4.40 2.85
C PRO A 275 -12.62 -5.44 1.76
N TYR A 276 -13.32 -6.52 2.10
CA TYR A 276 -13.59 -7.61 1.14
C TYR A 276 -14.52 -7.21 -0.01
N GLU A 277 -15.28 -6.12 0.17
CA GLU A 277 -16.27 -5.62 -0.80
C GLU A 277 -16.11 -4.10 -0.95
N PRO A 278 -16.47 -3.54 -2.12
CA PRO A 278 -16.59 -2.11 -2.32
C PRO A 278 -17.36 -1.40 -1.19
N LEU A 279 -16.82 -0.28 -0.73
CA LEU A 279 -17.48 0.58 0.23
C LEU A 279 -18.69 1.26 -0.42
N ARG A 280 -19.67 1.67 0.39
CA ARG A 280 -20.82 2.43 -0.12
C ARG A 280 -20.40 3.86 -0.43
N THR A 281 -20.95 4.44 -1.48
CA THR A 281 -20.74 5.84 -1.89
C THR A 281 -21.39 6.81 -0.89
N GLY A 282 -20.88 8.04 -0.84
CA GLY A 282 -21.38 9.12 0.01
C GLY A 282 -21.48 8.78 1.50
N THR A 283 -20.73 7.78 1.97
CA THR A 283 -20.88 7.19 3.30
C THR A 283 -19.70 7.57 4.17
N ARG A 284 -19.99 8.10 5.36
CA ARG A 284 -18.97 8.29 6.40
C ARG A 284 -18.66 6.95 7.06
N TYR A 285 -17.37 6.65 7.16
CA TYR A 285 -16.83 5.50 7.86
C TYR A 285 -15.97 5.96 9.04
N THR A 286 -16.05 5.24 10.16
CA THR A 286 -15.15 5.37 11.30
C THR A 286 -14.23 4.17 11.37
N VAL A 287 -12.97 4.41 11.67
CA VAL A 287 -11.94 3.39 11.83
C VAL A 287 -11.44 3.44 13.27
N HIS A 288 -11.29 2.26 13.87
CA HIS A 288 -10.57 2.09 15.13
C HIS A 288 -9.53 0.99 14.92
N ALA A 289 -8.26 1.32 15.08
CA ALA A 289 -7.13 0.45 14.80
C ALA A 289 -6.28 0.26 16.06
N LEU A 290 -6.02 -1.02 16.39
CA LEU A 290 -5.14 -1.41 17.50
C LEU A 290 -3.93 -2.16 16.96
N GLY A 291 -2.77 -1.90 17.55
CA GLY A 291 -1.55 -2.59 17.12
C GLY A 291 -0.30 -2.11 17.85
N ARG A 292 0.84 -2.37 17.23
CA ARG A 292 2.16 -1.96 17.71
C ARG A 292 2.99 -1.41 16.57
N VAL A 293 3.81 -0.43 16.87
CA VAL A 293 4.90 0.01 15.99
C VAL A 293 6.22 -0.29 16.69
N THR A 294 7.13 -0.92 15.96
CA THR A 294 8.53 -1.05 16.37
C THR A 294 9.35 -0.06 15.56
N GLN A 295 10.08 0.82 16.22
CA GLN A 295 10.97 1.79 15.57
C GLN A 295 12.27 1.93 16.36
N LEU A 296 13.40 1.76 15.67
CA LEU A 296 14.75 1.74 16.28
C LEU A 296 14.85 0.82 17.51
N GLY A 297 14.19 -0.35 17.44
CA GLY A 297 14.17 -1.35 18.51
C GLY A 297 13.22 -1.06 19.68
N LYS A 298 12.53 0.09 19.68
CA LYS A 298 11.49 0.40 20.68
C LYS A 298 10.13 -0.06 20.16
N VAL A 299 9.38 -0.76 20.99
CA VAL A 299 8.01 -1.20 20.68
C VAL A 299 7.02 -0.29 21.41
N ALA A 300 6.10 0.33 20.68
CA ALA A 300 5.04 1.16 21.21
C ALA A 300 3.66 0.64 20.76
N PRO A 301 2.72 0.38 21.68
CA PRO A 301 1.34 0.10 21.29
C PRO A 301 0.66 1.35 20.76
N PHE A 302 -0.33 1.18 19.91
CA PHE A 302 -1.20 2.25 19.45
C PHE A 302 -2.68 1.86 19.56
N ASP A 303 -3.49 2.88 19.84
CA ASP A 303 -4.95 2.86 19.81
C ASP A 303 -5.38 4.12 19.05
N LEU A 304 -5.70 3.95 17.77
CA LEU A 304 -5.92 5.05 16.84
C LEU A 304 -7.36 5.00 16.33
N ALA A 305 -8.00 6.16 16.28
CA ALA A 305 -9.33 6.30 15.71
C ALA A 305 -9.41 7.52 14.78
N TRP A 306 -10.07 7.35 13.65
CA TRP A 306 -10.29 8.42 12.67
C TRP A 306 -11.53 8.15 11.83
N ALA A 307 -11.89 9.07 10.96
CA ALA A 307 -13.01 8.89 10.03
C ALA A 307 -12.74 9.46 8.65
N PHE A 308 -13.37 8.88 7.64
CA PHE A 308 -13.34 9.39 6.26
C PHE A 308 -14.71 9.25 5.61
N THR A 309 -14.91 9.91 4.46
CA THR A 309 -16.14 9.86 3.68
C THR A 309 -15.83 9.47 2.25
N THR A 310 -16.49 8.43 1.77
CA THR A 310 -16.35 7.96 0.38
C THR A 310 -16.91 8.97 -0.61
N LEU A 311 -16.47 8.87 -1.86
CA LEU A 311 -16.98 9.67 -2.97
C LEU A 311 -18.50 9.51 -3.11
N ASP A 312 -19.15 10.62 -3.43
CA ASP A 312 -20.58 10.66 -3.75
C ASP A 312 -20.71 10.63 -5.27
N GLU A 313 -21.45 9.66 -5.82
CA GLU A 313 -21.70 9.55 -7.25
C GLU A 313 -22.44 10.77 -7.81
N ASN A 314 -23.25 11.45 -6.99
CA ASN A 314 -23.91 12.69 -7.39
C ASN A 314 -22.94 13.85 -7.61
N ARG A 315 -21.71 13.77 -7.07
CA ARG A 315 -20.66 14.77 -7.28
C ARG A 315 -19.92 14.57 -8.61
N LYS A 316 -19.79 13.33 -9.09
CA LYS A 316 -19.33 13.03 -10.46
C LYS A 316 -20.27 13.63 -11.52
N ALA A 317 -21.59 13.50 -11.32
CA ALA A 317 -22.59 14.06 -12.23
C ALA A 317 -22.56 15.61 -12.29
N ARG A 318 -22.31 16.29 -11.15
CA ARG A 318 -22.22 17.76 -11.13
C ARG A 318 -20.94 18.31 -11.75
N SER A 319 -19.83 17.57 -11.73
CA SER A 319 -18.58 18.00 -12.36
C SER A 319 -18.58 17.81 -13.89
N LEU A 320 -19.41 16.90 -14.40
CA LEU A 320 -19.56 16.65 -15.85
C LEU A 320 -20.56 17.60 -16.54
N VAL A 321 -21.44 18.26 -15.79
CA VAL A 321 -22.49 19.15 -16.34
C VAL A 321 -22.12 20.65 -16.22
N ALA A 322 -21.02 20.99 -15.55
CA ALA A 322 -20.59 22.37 -15.37
C ALA A 322 -19.50 22.81 -16.38
N GLN A 323 -19.80 22.69 -17.68
CA GLN A 323 -19.27 23.60 -18.73
C GLN A 323 -19.95 23.31 -20.08
N SER A 324 -21.27 23.42 -20.12
CA SER A 324 -22.02 23.70 -21.34
C SER A 324 -23.12 24.71 -21.01
N ASP A 325 -22.82 26.00 -21.14
CA ASP A 325 -23.59 26.94 -21.98
C ASP A 325 -23.49 28.42 -21.57
N SER A 326 -23.19 29.20 -22.61
CA SER A 326 -23.72 30.54 -22.95
C SER A 326 -23.16 31.78 -22.24
N ARG A 327 -22.27 32.53 -22.92
CA ARG A 327 -22.56 33.49 -24.01
C ARG A 327 -21.27 33.85 -24.75
#